data_AF-A0A8S1R747-F1
#
_entry.id   AF-A0A8S1R747-F1
#
_cell.length_a   1.000
_cell.length_b   1.000
_cell.length_c   1.000
_cell.angle_alpha   90.00
_cell.angle_beta   90.00
_cell.angle_gamma   90.00
#
_symmetry.space_group_name_H-M   'P 1'
#
loop_
_entity.id
_entity.type
_entity.pdbx_description
1 polymer ?
#
loop_
_entity_poly.entity_id
_entity_poly.type
_entity_poly.pdbx_seq_one_letter_code
_entity_poly.pdbx_strand_id
1 'polypeptide(L)'
;MNCQYHNQTQISFICISPHTCKCKRKLCAKCLFDHEVDVKLAVPIEIFQEKAVMKLKEFQLQQTTQSTEQKFKFKSILSQTQNILKQIWEELSQSINQRYDWIQKENNTYLELNIKNLNPAESSYTDLEKLVKIVEGTALKDWNFEKNQYMINARRYLKQLGKNNEKFYRKVKLGIKRNQVFNQQEFQIKFQNSLIL
;
A
#
# COMPACT_ATOMS: atom_id res chain seq x y z
N MET A 1 -32.68 29.20 -22.11
CA MET A 1 -31.77 29.01 -23.27
C MET A 1 -32.60 29.09 -24.54
N ASN A 2 -32.13 29.79 -25.57
CA ASN A 2 -32.88 29.93 -26.83
C ASN A 2 -32.64 28.73 -27.77
N CYS A 3 -33.67 28.39 -28.55
CA CYS A 3 -33.58 27.37 -29.59
C CYS A 3 -32.64 27.83 -30.72
N GLN A 4 -31.84 26.91 -31.25
CA GLN A 4 -30.90 27.21 -32.34
C GLN A 4 -31.56 27.27 -33.73
N TYR A 5 -32.75 26.68 -33.87
CA TYR A 5 -33.47 26.59 -35.15
C TYR A 5 -34.64 27.58 -35.23
N HIS A 6 -35.18 27.96 -34.08
CA HIS A 6 -36.29 28.90 -34.00
C HIS A 6 -35.85 30.11 -33.17
N ASN A 7 -35.53 31.20 -33.86
CA ASN A 7 -35.09 32.43 -33.22
C ASN A 7 -36.13 32.92 -32.21
N GLN A 8 -35.65 33.48 -31.10
CA GLN A 8 -36.47 34.05 -30.00
C GLN A 8 -37.41 33.07 -29.28
N THR A 9 -37.35 31.76 -29.56
CA THR A 9 -38.10 30.77 -28.78
C THR A 9 -37.22 30.09 -27.74
N GLN A 10 -37.73 30.00 -26.52
CA GLN A 10 -37.05 29.34 -25.42
C GLN A 10 -37.20 27.82 -25.51
N ILE A 11 -36.12 27.11 -25.18
CA ILE A 11 -36.14 25.66 -24.98
C ILE A 11 -36.89 25.38 -23.68
N SER A 12 -37.90 24.51 -23.75
CA SER A 12 -38.77 24.15 -22.63
C SER A 12 -38.84 22.64 -22.37
N PHE A 13 -38.38 21.81 -23.30
CA PHE A 13 -38.46 20.34 -23.20
C PHE A 13 -37.11 19.67 -23.47
N ILE A 14 -36.95 18.48 -22.87
CA ILE A 14 -35.86 17.54 -23.11
C ILE A 14 -36.43 16.25 -23.71
N CYS A 15 -35.92 15.83 -24.86
CA CYS A 15 -36.26 14.54 -25.45
C CYS A 15 -35.45 13.41 -24.79
N ILE A 16 -36.12 12.46 -24.16
CA ILE A 16 -35.52 11.31 -23.48
C ILE A 16 -35.49 10.03 -24.33
N SER A 17 -35.99 10.08 -25.57
CA SER A 17 -36.00 8.92 -26.47
C SER A 17 -34.58 8.41 -26.77
N PRO A 18 -34.33 7.08 -26.86
CA PRO A 18 -33.00 6.50 -27.12
C PRO A 18 -32.50 6.69 -28.56
N HIS A 19 -33.20 7.44 -29.41
CA HIS A 19 -32.84 7.61 -30.82
C HIS A 19 -31.64 8.55 -31.07
N THR A 20 -30.93 8.32 -32.17
CA THR A 20 -29.88 9.18 -32.73
C THR A 20 -30.45 10.26 -33.66
N CYS A 21 -31.46 11.02 -33.23
CA CYS A 21 -31.97 12.11 -34.08
C CYS A 21 -30.91 13.23 -34.22
N LYS A 22 -30.82 13.83 -35.42
CA LYS A 22 -29.96 15.00 -35.70
C LYS A 22 -30.33 16.23 -34.85
N CYS A 23 -31.56 16.23 -34.35
CA CYS A 23 -32.09 17.21 -33.43
C CYS A 23 -31.43 17.05 -32.05
N LYS A 24 -30.83 18.13 -31.56
CA LYS A 24 -30.22 18.16 -30.22
C LYS A 24 -31.32 17.84 -29.19
N ARG A 25 -31.01 17.10 -28.12
CA ARG A 25 -31.93 16.67 -27.03
C ARG A 25 -32.79 17.80 -26.41
N LYS A 26 -32.46 19.07 -26.68
CA LYS A 26 -33.11 20.29 -26.19
C LYS A 26 -34.13 20.78 -27.22
N LEU A 27 -35.41 20.79 -26.87
CA LEU A 27 -36.52 21.15 -27.77
C LEU A 27 -37.25 22.41 -27.26
N CYS A 28 -37.60 23.30 -28.19
CA CYS A 28 -38.69 24.27 -27.97
C CYS A 28 -40.02 23.68 -28.47
N ALA A 29 -41.14 24.33 -28.18
CA ALA A 29 -42.46 23.86 -28.61
C ALA A 29 -42.59 23.63 -30.13
N LYS A 30 -41.93 24.46 -30.96
CA LYS A 30 -41.92 24.29 -32.41
C LYS A 30 -41.11 23.05 -32.83
N CYS A 31 -39.90 22.87 -32.28
CA CYS A 31 -39.10 21.67 -32.52
C CYS A 31 -39.83 20.37 -32.12
N LEU A 32 -40.66 20.40 -31.08
CA LEU A 32 -41.42 19.23 -30.65
C LEU A 32 -42.39 18.77 -31.75
N PHE A 33 -43.06 19.73 -32.40
CA PHE A 33 -43.98 19.49 -33.50
C PHE A 33 -43.24 19.14 -34.80
N ASP A 34 -42.27 19.98 -35.21
CA ASP A 34 -41.56 19.86 -36.49
C ASP A 34 -40.76 18.57 -36.62
N HIS A 35 -40.34 17.97 -35.51
CA HIS A 35 -39.56 16.73 -35.49
C HIS A 35 -40.40 15.49 -35.18
N GLU A 36 -41.73 15.62 -35.09
CA GLU A 36 -42.66 14.52 -34.81
C GLU A 36 -42.25 13.68 -33.59
N VAL A 37 -41.64 14.34 -32.59
CA VAL A 37 -41.19 13.65 -31.38
C VAL A 37 -42.43 13.26 -30.59
N ASP A 38 -42.55 11.98 -30.23
CA ASP A 38 -43.62 11.52 -29.35
C ASP A 38 -43.62 12.37 -28.08
N VAL A 39 -44.73 13.08 -27.85
CA VAL A 39 -44.92 13.99 -26.71
C VAL A 39 -44.67 13.27 -25.38
N LYS A 40 -44.92 11.95 -25.31
CA LYS A 40 -44.63 11.12 -24.13
C LYS A 40 -43.13 11.02 -23.80
N LEU A 41 -42.28 11.23 -24.80
CA LEU A 41 -40.81 11.19 -24.69
C LEU A 41 -40.20 12.59 -24.56
N ALA A 42 -41.01 13.65 -24.55
CA ALA A 42 -40.58 15.02 -24.30
C ALA A 42 -40.98 15.45 -22.89
N VAL A 43 -39.98 15.68 -22.04
CA VAL A 43 -40.19 16.03 -20.63
C VAL A 43 -39.85 17.50 -20.43
N PRO A 44 -40.70 18.30 -19.74
CA PRO A 44 -40.34 19.65 -19.33
C PRO A 44 -38.99 19.68 -18.60
N ILE A 45 -38.18 20.73 -18.82
CA ILE A 45 -36.82 20.82 -18.27
C ILE A 45 -36.82 20.67 -16.74
N GLU A 46 -37.76 21.29 -16.07
CA GLU A 46 -37.90 21.29 -14.61
C GLU A 46 -38.14 19.86 -14.11
N ILE A 47 -39.07 19.14 -14.75
CA ILE A 47 -39.38 17.73 -14.42
C ILE A 47 -38.19 16.82 -14.74
N PHE A 48 -37.47 17.07 -15.84
CA PHE A 48 -36.27 16.31 -16.17
C PHE A 48 -35.18 16.50 -15.11
N GLN A 49 -34.96 17.74 -14.64
CA GLN A 49 -34.00 18.04 -13.58
C GLN A 49 -34.39 17.34 -12.28
N GLU A 50 -35.65 17.39 -11.88
CA GLU A 50 -36.15 16.68 -10.70
C GLU A 50 -35.95 15.17 -10.81
N LYS A 51 -36.33 14.56 -11.94
CA LYS A 51 -36.11 13.12 -12.20
C LYS A 51 -34.63 12.76 -12.18
N ALA A 52 -33.76 13.59 -12.74
CA ALA A 52 -32.32 13.38 -12.72
C ALA A 52 -31.79 13.43 -11.27
N VAL A 53 -32.17 14.44 -10.48
CA VAL A 53 -31.79 14.54 -9.06
C VAL A 53 -32.30 13.35 -8.26
N MET A 54 -33.56 12.94 -8.46
CA MET A 54 -34.13 11.76 -7.81
C MET A 54 -33.36 10.49 -8.16
N LYS A 55 -33.07 10.26 -9.45
CA LYS A 55 -32.27 9.11 -9.88
C LYS A 55 -30.86 9.14 -9.29
N LEU A 56 -30.19 10.29 -9.29
CA LEU A 56 -28.86 10.43 -8.66
C LEU A 56 -28.90 10.12 -7.15
N LYS A 57 -29.98 10.48 -6.45
CA LYS A 57 -30.21 10.15 -5.03
C LYS A 57 -30.53 8.66 -4.83
N GLU A 58 -31.36 8.07 -5.69
CA GLU A 58 -31.74 6.64 -5.68
C GLU A 58 -30.50 5.74 -5.81
N PHE A 59 -29.59 6.09 -6.72
CA PHE A 59 -28.31 5.38 -6.88
C PHE A 59 -27.27 5.72 -5.81
N GLN A 60 -27.61 6.55 -4.83
CA GLN A 60 -26.75 6.90 -3.70
C GLN A 60 -25.35 7.36 -4.13
N LEU A 61 -25.22 8.02 -5.29
CA LEU A 61 -23.92 8.46 -5.83
C LEU A 61 -23.20 9.47 -4.92
N GLN A 62 -23.93 10.03 -3.95
CA GLN A 62 -23.42 10.93 -2.91
C GLN A 62 -22.92 10.20 -1.65
N GLN A 63 -23.02 8.86 -1.56
CA GLN A 63 -22.46 8.07 -0.45
C GLN A 63 -20.93 7.99 -0.53
N THR A 64 -20.33 9.16 -0.34
CA THR A 64 -18.91 9.35 -0.07
C THR A 64 -18.49 8.68 1.23
N THR A 65 -19.42 8.42 2.15
CA THR A 65 -19.16 7.82 3.47
C THR A 65 -18.55 6.42 3.38
N GLN A 66 -19.15 5.48 2.64
CA GLN A 66 -18.61 4.13 2.50
C GLN A 66 -17.21 4.12 1.84
N SER A 67 -17.02 4.91 0.78
CA SER A 67 -15.72 5.04 0.11
C SER A 67 -14.67 5.66 1.05
N THR A 68 -15.07 6.66 1.83
CA THR A 68 -14.22 7.32 2.83
C THR A 68 -13.84 6.37 3.96
N GLU A 69 -14.79 5.60 4.50
CA GLU A 69 -14.55 4.57 5.51
C GLU A 69 -13.58 3.51 5.01
N GLN A 70 -13.76 3.00 3.79
CA GLN A 70 -12.83 2.05 3.19
C GLN A 70 -11.43 2.66 3.04
N LYS A 71 -11.32 3.90 2.55
CA LYS A 71 -10.05 4.62 2.43
C LYS A 71 -9.35 4.77 3.79
N PHE A 72 -10.09 5.11 4.84
CA PHE A 72 -9.57 5.18 6.20
C PHE A 72 -9.11 3.82 6.71
N LYS A 73 -9.88 2.76 6.48
CA LYS A 73 -9.50 1.39 6.85
C LYS A 73 -8.20 0.96 6.17
N PHE A 74 -8.05 1.22 4.88
CA PHE A 74 -6.80 0.94 4.16
C PHE A 74 -5.62 1.73 4.73
N LYS A 75 -5.78 3.04 4.97
CA LYS A 75 -4.74 3.89 5.55
C LYS A 75 -4.31 3.37 6.93
N SER A 76 -5.28 2.95 7.75
CA SER A 76 -5.02 2.39 9.08
C SER A 76 -4.19 1.10 8.99
N ILE A 77 -4.61 0.14 8.15
CA ILE A 77 -3.90 -1.13 7.96
C ILE A 77 -2.47 -0.90 7.46
N LEU A 78 -2.27 0.01 6.50
CA LEU A 78 -0.94 0.35 5.99
C LEU A 78 -0.05 0.94 7.09
N SER A 79 -0.59 1.85 7.90
CA SER A 79 0.15 2.48 8.99
C SER A 79 0.52 1.45 10.07
N GLN A 80 -0.39 0.56 10.43
CA GLN A 80 -0.13 -0.55 11.35
C GLN A 80 0.96 -1.48 10.81
N THR A 81 0.87 -1.85 9.53
CA THR A 81 1.87 -2.71 8.87
C THR A 81 3.25 -2.05 8.89
N GLN A 82 3.33 -0.75 8.58
CA GLN A 82 4.58 -0.01 8.62
C GLN A 82 5.19 0.02 10.03
N ASN A 83 4.37 0.25 11.05
CA ASN A 83 4.82 0.24 12.44
C ASN A 83 5.35 -1.12 12.88
N ILE A 84 4.64 -2.20 12.55
CA ILE A 84 5.08 -3.57 12.86
C ILE A 84 6.42 -3.87 12.19
N LEU A 85 6.57 -3.51 10.91
CA LEU A 85 7.84 -3.70 10.19
C LEU A 85 8.98 -2.90 10.83
N LYS A 86 8.70 -1.67 11.30
CA LYS A 86 9.68 -0.85 12.01
C LYS A 86 10.12 -1.49 13.33
N GLN A 87 9.17 -2.00 14.12
CA GLN A 87 9.46 -2.68 15.38
C GLN A 87 10.32 -3.94 15.17
N ILE A 88 9.94 -4.79 14.22
CA ILE A 88 10.72 -5.99 13.86
C ILE A 88 12.16 -5.60 13.48
N TRP A 89 12.32 -4.50 12.73
CA TRP A 89 13.64 -4.01 12.34
C TRP A 89 14.46 -3.51 13.53
N GLU A 90 13.85 -2.75 14.44
CA GLU A 90 14.48 -2.25 15.66
C GLU A 90 14.93 -3.40 16.57
N GLU A 91 14.05 -4.37 16.83
CA GLU A 91 14.36 -5.56 17.64
C GLU A 91 15.51 -6.39 17.03
N LEU A 92 15.48 -6.59 15.71
CA LEU A 92 16.54 -7.31 15.01
C LEU A 92 17.88 -6.56 15.12
N SER A 93 17.87 -5.24 14.91
CA SER A 93 19.07 -4.42 15.02
C SER A 93 19.64 -4.46 16.44
N GLN A 94 18.79 -4.38 17.45
CA GLN A 94 19.20 -4.45 18.85
C GLN A 94 19.82 -5.80 19.18
N SER A 95 19.20 -6.89 18.75
CA SER A 95 19.71 -8.25 18.96
C SER A 95 21.09 -8.45 18.32
N ILE A 96 21.30 -7.93 17.11
CA ILE A 96 22.60 -7.97 16.43
C ILE A 96 23.65 -7.18 17.22
N ASN A 97 23.33 -5.96 17.65
CA ASN A 97 24.25 -5.10 18.39
C ASN A 97 24.66 -5.73 19.72
N GLN A 98 23.69 -6.22 20.51
CA GLN A 98 23.97 -6.90 21.78
C GLN A 98 24.92 -8.08 21.61
N ARG A 99 24.76 -8.83 20.51
CA ARG A 99 25.62 -9.98 20.23
C ARG A 99 27.01 -9.57 19.77
N TYR A 100 27.13 -8.47 19.03
CA TYR A 100 28.42 -7.88 18.67
C TYR A 100 29.16 -7.35 19.90
N ASP A 101 28.47 -6.63 20.78
CA ASP A 101 29.02 -6.12 22.04
C ASP A 101 29.52 -7.27 22.92
N TRP A 102 28.77 -8.37 23.00
CA TRP A 102 29.21 -9.58 23.70
C TRP A 102 30.49 -10.17 23.10
N ILE A 103 30.58 -10.29 21.76
CA ILE A 103 31.80 -10.75 21.08
C ILE A 103 32.98 -9.83 21.38
N GLN A 104 32.78 -8.52 21.34
CA GLN A 104 33.83 -7.54 21.61
C GLN A 104 34.29 -7.61 23.07
N LYS A 105 33.35 -7.72 24.02
CA LYS A 105 33.66 -7.87 25.45
C LYS A 105 34.48 -9.13 25.72
N GLU A 106 34.11 -10.25 25.09
CA GLU A 106 34.84 -11.51 25.26
C GLU A 106 36.26 -11.43 24.66
N ASN A 107 36.39 -10.85 23.46
CA ASN A 107 37.71 -10.60 22.86
C ASN A 107 38.59 -9.73 23.76
N ASN A 108 38.03 -8.65 24.32
CA ASN A 108 38.75 -7.76 25.23
C ASN A 108 39.18 -8.49 26.51
N THR A 109 38.34 -9.39 27.03
CA THR A 109 38.68 -10.20 28.21
C THR A 109 39.93 -11.05 27.95
N TYR A 110 40.02 -11.70 26.79
CA TYR A 110 41.21 -12.45 26.40
C TYR A 110 42.45 -11.57 26.20
N LEU A 111 42.30 -10.39 25.62
CA LEU A 111 43.40 -9.44 25.42
C LEU A 111 43.91 -8.86 26.75
N GLU A 112 43.00 -8.54 27.68
CA GLU A 112 43.36 -8.02 28.99
C GLU A 112 44.12 -9.02 29.85
N LEU A 113 43.83 -10.32 29.72
CA LEU A 113 44.59 -11.38 30.40
C LEU A 113 46.07 -11.39 30.00
N ASN A 114 46.39 -11.00 28.76
CA ASN A 114 47.77 -10.89 28.28
C ASN A 114 48.48 -9.63 28.82
N ILE A 115 47.73 -8.54 29.04
CA ILE A 115 48.29 -7.25 29.49
C ILE A 115 48.43 -7.19 31.02
N LYS A 116 47.44 -7.70 31.77
CA LYS A 116 47.39 -7.61 33.24
C LYS A 116 48.29 -8.64 33.94
N ASN A 117 48.59 -9.77 33.29
CA ASN A 117 49.36 -10.87 33.89
C ASN A 117 50.81 -10.89 33.40
N LEU A 118 51.50 -9.75 33.47
CA LEU A 118 52.95 -9.66 33.22
C LEU A 118 53.75 -10.58 34.17
N ASN A 119 53.22 -10.85 35.37
CA ASN A 119 53.72 -11.87 36.29
C ASN A 119 52.60 -12.87 36.66
N PRO A 120 52.55 -14.05 36.01
CA PRO A 120 51.54 -15.08 36.31
C PRO A 120 51.49 -15.51 37.78
N ALA A 121 52.59 -15.36 38.53
CA ALA A 121 52.62 -15.73 39.96
C ALA A 121 51.72 -14.87 40.84
N GLU A 122 51.32 -13.68 40.39
CA GLU A 122 50.44 -12.75 41.10
C GLU A 122 48.98 -12.81 40.63
N SER A 123 48.71 -13.61 39.60
CA SER A 123 47.38 -13.76 39.02
C SER A 123 46.45 -14.58 39.92
N SER A 124 45.14 -14.31 39.84
CA SER A 124 44.15 -15.16 40.51
C SER A 124 44.15 -16.57 39.92
N TYR A 125 43.77 -17.58 40.70
CA TYR A 125 43.63 -18.96 40.19
C TYR A 125 42.68 -19.05 38.98
N THR A 126 41.62 -18.24 38.94
CA THR A 126 40.69 -18.19 37.81
C THR A 126 41.33 -17.62 36.56
N ASP A 127 42.17 -16.58 36.68
CA ASP A 127 42.90 -16.03 35.55
C ASP A 127 44.00 -16.98 35.07
N LEU A 128 44.68 -17.65 35.99
CA LEU A 128 45.64 -18.71 35.67
C LEU A 128 45.01 -19.86 34.90
N GLU A 129 43.83 -20.35 35.32
CA GLU A 129 43.14 -21.42 34.59
C GLU A 129 42.72 -20.98 33.18
N LYS A 130 42.27 -19.72 33.03
CA LYS A 130 41.99 -19.15 31.69
C LYS A 130 43.27 -19.06 30.85
N LEU A 131 44.38 -18.62 31.42
CA LEU A 131 45.68 -18.57 30.73
C LEU A 131 46.16 -19.96 30.31
N VAL A 132 46.01 -20.97 31.16
CA VAL A 132 46.32 -22.37 30.82
C VAL A 132 45.49 -22.83 29.63
N LYS A 133 44.17 -22.61 29.65
CA LYS A 133 43.28 -22.97 28.52
C LYS A 133 43.62 -22.19 27.23
N ILE A 134 44.13 -20.96 27.35
CA ILE A 134 44.63 -20.18 26.21
C ILE A 134 45.91 -20.80 25.65
N VAL A 135 46.87 -21.17 26.51
CA VAL A 135 48.15 -21.81 26.13
C VAL A 135 47.91 -23.17 25.46
N GLU A 136 46.99 -23.97 25.99
CA GLU A 136 46.55 -25.22 25.38
C GLU A 136 45.81 -24.99 24.04
N GLY A 137 45.39 -23.77 23.78
CA GLY A 137 44.73 -23.33 22.55
C GLY A 137 43.28 -23.81 22.43
N THR A 138 42.76 -24.56 23.39
CA THR A 138 41.39 -25.09 23.39
C THR A 138 40.38 -23.96 23.51
N ALA A 139 40.54 -23.06 24.49
CA ALA A 139 39.64 -21.92 24.68
C ALA A 139 39.58 -20.97 23.47
N LEU A 140 40.73 -20.67 22.84
CA LEU A 140 40.76 -19.78 21.68
C LEU A 140 40.18 -20.43 20.42
N LYS A 141 40.35 -21.75 20.25
CA LYS A 141 39.75 -22.51 19.14
C LYS A 141 38.24 -22.57 19.29
N ASP A 142 37.75 -22.92 20.48
CA ASP A 142 36.32 -22.98 20.79
C ASP A 142 35.67 -21.61 20.60
N TRP A 143 36.28 -20.56 21.15
CA TRP A 143 35.81 -19.19 20.97
C TRP A 143 35.76 -18.76 19.50
N ASN A 144 36.83 -19.02 18.74
CA ASN A 144 36.85 -18.70 17.31
C ASN A 144 35.79 -19.50 16.53
N PHE A 145 35.57 -20.75 16.89
CA PHE A 145 34.51 -21.57 16.30
C PHE A 145 33.14 -20.95 16.57
N GLU A 146 32.81 -20.63 17.82
CA GLU A 146 31.53 -20.03 18.20
C GLU A 146 31.28 -18.69 17.49
N LYS A 147 32.29 -17.81 17.48
CA LYS A 147 32.25 -16.52 16.77
C LYS A 147 31.98 -16.73 15.28
N ASN A 148 32.68 -17.66 14.64
CA ASN A 148 32.50 -17.96 13.22
C ASN A 148 31.12 -18.55 12.93
N GLN A 149 30.62 -19.46 13.76
CA GLN A 149 29.28 -20.01 13.62
C GLN A 149 28.22 -18.92 13.72
N TYR A 150 28.36 -18.00 14.67
CA TYR A 150 27.48 -16.84 14.78
C TYR A 150 27.49 -16.00 13.49
N MET A 151 28.66 -15.65 12.97
CA MET A 151 28.79 -14.83 11.76
C MET A 151 28.19 -15.53 10.52
N ILE A 152 28.37 -16.85 10.40
CA ILE A 152 27.77 -17.66 9.33
C ILE A 152 26.24 -17.64 9.45
N ASN A 153 25.71 -17.87 10.65
CA ASN A 153 24.27 -17.88 10.89
C ASN A 153 23.66 -16.50 10.61
N ALA A 154 24.26 -15.43 11.11
CA ALA A 154 23.82 -14.05 10.86
C ALA A 154 23.76 -13.75 9.34
N ARG A 155 24.82 -14.12 8.58
CA ARG A 155 24.81 -13.99 7.11
C ARG A 155 23.69 -14.79 6.45
N ARG A 156 23.46 -16.03 6.91
CA ARG A 156 22.38 -16.89 6.38
C ARG A 156 21.02 -16.25 6.61
N TYR A 157 20.76 -15.75 7.83
CA TYR A 157 19.52 -15.06 8.17
C TYR A 157 19.32 -13.79 7.35
N LEU A 158 20.35 -12.94 7.24
CA LEU A 158 20.28 -11.73 6.41
C LEU A 158 19.97 -12.05 4.94
N LYS A 159 20.59 -13.08 4.38
CA LYS A 159 20.32 -13.55 3.02
C LYS A 159 18.87 -14.03 2.86
N GLN A 160 18.34 -14.77 3.84
CA GLN A 160 16.96 -15.24 3.83
C GLN A 160 15.97 -14.08 3.96
N LEU A 161 16.25 -13.12 4.85
CA LEU A 161 15.46 -11.91 5.02
C LEU A 161 15.42 -11.10 3.72
N GLY A 162 16.56 -10.90 3.06
CA GLY A 162 16.62 -10.21 1.76
C GLY A 162 15.73 -10.87 0.70
N LYS A 163 15.77 -12.21 0.59
CA LYS A 163 14.89 -12.96 -0.32
C LYS A 163 13.41 -12.81 0.02
N ASN A 164 13.08 -12.86 1.32
CA ASN A 164 11.70 -12.72 1.79
C ASN A 164 11.16 -11.30 1.51
N ASN A 165 11.98 -10.28 1.76
CA ASN A 165 11.65 -8.88 1.48
C ASN A 165 11.40 -8.65 -0.01
N GLU A 166 12.25 -9.20 -0.87
CA GLU A 166 12.06 -9.12 -2.33
C GLU A 166 10.76 -9.80 -2.77
N LYS A 167 10.48 -11.00 -2.24
CA LYS A 167 9.22 -11.72 -2.52
C LYS A 167 8.00 -10.93 -2.05
N PHE A 168 8.06 -10.35 -0.86
CA PHE A 168 7.00 -9.49 -0.33
C PHE A 168 6.77 -8.27 -1.22
N TYR A 169 7.83 -7.54 -1.56
CA TYR A 169 7.77 -6.38 -2.44
C TYR A 169 7.15 -6.72 -3.81
N ARG A 170 7.55 -7.84 -4.41
CA ARG A 170 6.96 -8.32 -5.68
C ARG A 170 5.45 -8.57 -5.55
N LYS A 171 5.01 -9.21 -4.46
CA LYS A 171 3.57 -9.46 -4.21
C LYS A 171 2.78 -8.16 -4.07
N VAL A 172 3.31 -7.21 -3.29
CA VAL A 172 2.68 -5.89 -3.12
C VAL A 172 2.57 -5.16 -4.46
N LYS A 173 3.66 -5.13 -5.24
CA LYS A 173 3.70 -4.51 -6.56
C LYS A 173 2.69 -5.13 -7.54
N LEU A 174 2.55 -6.46 -7.53
CA LEU A 174 1.53 -7.16 -8.33
C LEU A 174 0.11 -6.80 -7.88
N GLY A 175 -0.14 -6.72 -6.56
CA GLY A 175 -1.43 -6.29 -6.02
C GLY A 175 -1.81 -4.88 -6.48
N ILE A 176 -0.87 -3.93 -6.43
CA ILE A 176 -1.07 -2.56 -6.92
C ILE A 176 -1.46 -2.57 -8.40
N LYS A 177 -0.72 -3.30 -9.24
CA LYS A 177 -1.01 -3.39 -10.68
C LYS A 177 -2.39 -3.99 -10.95
N ARG A 178 -2.77 -5.07 -10.26
CA ARG A 178 -4.10 -5.69 -10.42
C ARG A 178 -5.22 -4.72 -10.06
N ASN A 179 -5.06 -3.96 -8.98
CA ASN A 179 -6.03 -2.95 -8.56
C ASN A 179 -6.17 -1.84 -9.62
N GLN A 180 -5.04 -1.35 -10.18
CA GLN A 180 -5.07 -0.37 -11.27
C GLN A 180 -5.83 -0.87 -12.51
N VAL A 181 -5.58 -2.12 -12.94
CA VAL A 181 -6.27 -2.73 -14.08
C VAL A 181 -7.77 -2.89 -13.80
N PHE A 182 -8.12 -3.38 -12.60
CA PHE A 182 -9.52 -3.52 -12.20
C PHE A 182 -10.27 -2.18 -12.26
N ASN A 183 -9.68 -1.11 -11.73
CA ASN A 183 -10.29 0.23 -11.76
C ASN A 183 -10.45 0.76 -13.20
N GLN A 184 -9.50 0.48 -14.08
CA GLN A 184 -9.60 0.86 -15.50
C GLN A 184 -10.74 0.12 -16.20
N GLN A 185 -10.85 -1.20 -15.99
CA GLN A 185 -11.91 -2.02 -16.55
C GLN A 185 -13.29 -1.60 -16.04
N GLU A 186 -13.42 -1.37 -14.74
CA GLU A 186 -14.67 -0.93 -14.13
C GLU A 186 -15.12 0.43 -14.70
N PHE A 187 -14.17 1.36 -14.91
CA PHE A 187 -14.44 2.64 -15.55
C PHE A 187 -14.91 2.48 -17.00
N GLN A 188 -14.25 1.61 -17.78
CA GLN A 188 -14.62 1.32 -19.17
C GLN A 188 -16.02 0.70 -19.29
N ILE A 189 -16.36 -0.27 -18.43
CA ILE A 189 -17.69 -0.90 -18.40
C ILE A 189 -18.76 0.13 -18.07
N LYS A 190 -18.53 0.96 -17.04
CA LYS A 190 -19.46 2.04 -16.67
C LYS A 190 -19.66 3.04 -17.82
N PHE A 191 -18.58 3.41 -18.51
CA PHE A 191 -18.64 4.31 -19.66
C PHE A 191 -19.42 3.69 -20.83
N GLN A 192 -19.18 2.42 -21.18
CA GLN A 192 -19.90 1.73 -22.24
C GLN A 192 -21.40 1.60 -21.93
N ASN A 193 -21.76 1.24 -20.71
CA ASN A 193 -23.16 1.14 -20.29
C ASN A 193 -23.88 2.49 -20.33
N SER A 194 -23.16 3.60 -20.12
CA SER A 194 -23.72 4.96 -20.25
C SER A 194 -23.98 5.40 -21.69
N LEU A 195 -23.41 4.70 -22.69
CA LEU A 195 -23.63 4.97 -24.11
C LEU A 195 -24.79 4.15 -24.71
N ILE A 196 -25.28 3.12 -24.00
CA ILE A 196 -26.33 2.20 -24.47
C ILE A 196 -27.73 2.64 -23.99
N LEU A 197 -27.82 3.56 -23.02
CA LEU A 197 -29.05 4.17 -22.50
C LEU A 197 -29.32 5.55 -23.13
#